data_AF-A0A847WED4-F1
#
_entry.id   AF-A0A847WED4-F1
#
_cell.length_a   1.000
_cell.length_b   1.000
_cell.length_c   1.000
_cell.angle_alpha   90.00
_cell.angle_beta   90.00
_cell.angle_gamma   90.00
#
_symmetry.space_group_name_H-M   'P 1'
#
loop_
_entity.id
_entity.type
_entity.pdbx_description
1 polymer ?
#
loop_
_entity_poly.entity_id
_entity_poly.type
_entity_poly.pdbx_seq_one_letter_code
_entity_poly.pdbx_strand_id
1 'polypeptide(L)'
;MAAAKNEESYEHLLKKLCDNSALEKLSEIYDQYEAAADKQQGSLRAILSYTVPPTEEQLEGIRSFIINKYGVREGKLVFEQREDKSLVSGFKLLVGNDEYDWSALGRLNQLKDKLTGIQSENSSQGIISLIKAAVEDFDLEAKNQEIGFVSSYGDGIVIIKGIDHAAYGEIVVFDSGVKGMVQDIMADSIGCIIFGTGSDIKEG
;
A
#
# COMPACT_ATOMS: atom_id res chain seq x y z
N MET A 1 -17.81 -29.54 -15.85
CA MET A 1 -19.27 -29.57 -15.54
C MET A 1 -19.66 -28.61 -14.40
N ALA A 2 -18.87 -27.57 -14.11
CA ALA A 2 -19.13 -26.58 -13.05
C ALA A 2 -19.57 -25.20 -13.59
N ALA A 3 -19.31 -24.89 -14.86
CA ALA A 3 -19.73 -23.61 -15.47
C ALA A 3 -21.25 -23.53 -15.71
N ALA A 4 -21.90 -24.64 -16.07
CA ALA A 4 -23.32 -24.67 -16.42
C ALA A 4 -24.29 -24.52 -15.22
N LYS A 5 -23.82 -24.67 -13.97
CA LYS A 5 -24.66 -24.47 -12.77
C LYS A 5 -24.74 -23.01 -12.30
N ASN A 6 -23.87 -22.14 -12.80
CA ASN A 6 -23.83 -20.74 -12.39
C ASN A 6 -24.82 -19.88 -13.20
N GLU A 7 -25.01 -20.13 -14.49
CA GLU A 7 -25.90 -19.34 -15.36
C GLU A 7 -27.38 -19.38 -14.92
N GLU A 8 -27.91 -20.57 -14.57
CA GLU A 8 -29.30 -20.70 -14.10
C GLU A 8 -29.56 -19.94 -12.78
N SER A 9 -28.52 -19.76 -11.96
CA SER A 9 -28.64 -19.07 -10.68
C SER A 9 -28.74 -17.55 -10.83
N TYR A 10 -28.05 -16.96 -11.81
CA TYR A 10 -28.12 -15.51 -12.08
C TYR A 10 -29.46 -15.14 -12.73
N GLU A 11 -29.95 -15.94 -13.67
CA GLU A 11 -31.25 -15.68 -14.31
C GLU A 11 -32.41 -15.74 -13.31
N HIS A 12 -32.35 -16.67 -12.36
CA HIS A 12 -33.37 -16.81 -11.33
C HIS A 12 -33.33 -15.67 -10.30
N LEU A 13 -32.13 -15.14 -10.01
CA LEU A 13 -31.94 -13.97 -9.15
C LEU A 13 -32.44 -12.69 -9.85
N LEU A 14 -32.08 -12.50 -11.12
CA LEU A 14 -32.51 -11.37 -11.93
C LEU A 14 -34.03 -11.34 -12.12
N LYS A 15 -34.67 -12.49 -12.33
CA LYS A 15 -36.15 -12.59 -12.37
C LYS A 15 -36.77 -12.18 -11.03
N LYS A 16 -36.28 -12.71 -9.90
CA LYS A 16 -36.80 -12.36 -8.57
C LYS A 16 -36.62 -10.88 -8.21
N LEU A 17 -35.56 -10.24 -8.70
CA LEU A 17 -35.30 -8.82 -8.46
C LEU A 17 -36.20 -7.91 -9.31
N CYS A 18 -36.48 -8.31 -10.56
CA CYS A 18 -37.44 -7.64 -11.43
C CYS A 18 -38.87 -7.72 -10.89
N ASP A 19 -39.30 -8.87 -10.37
CA ASP A 19 -40.67 -9.08 -9.88
C ASP A 19 -41.01 -8.27 -8.61
N ASN A 20 -40.00 -7.86 -7.83
CA ASN A 20 -40.18 -7.16 -6.56
C ASN A 20 -39.98 -5.64 -6.64
N SER A 21 -39.79 -5.05 -7.82
CA SER A 21 -39.37 -3.64 -8.00
C SER A 21 -38.16 -3.27 -7.12
N ALA A 22 -37.33 -4.27 -6.77
CA ALA A 22 -36.20 -4.13 -5.85
C ALA A 22 -34.88 -3.85 -6.60
N LEU A 23 -34.96 -3.50 -7.88
CA LEU A 23 -33.81 -3.08 -8.68
C LEU A 23 -33.10 -1.87 -8.07
N GLU A 24 -33.82 -1.01 -7.36
CA GLU A 24 -33.24 0.12 -6.61
C GLU A 24 -32.35 -0.33 -5.44
N LYS A 25 -32.52 -1.56 -4.95
CA LYS A 25 -31.68 -2.15 -3.89
C LYS A 25 -30.57 -3.03 -4.46
N LEU A 26 -30.46 -3.16 -5.79
CA LEU A 26 -29.40 -3.92 -6.41
C LEU A 26 -28.03 -3.32 -6.08
N SER A 27 -27.93 -1.98 -6.00
CA SER A 27 -26.72 -1.30 -5.54
C SER A 27 -26.40 -1.64 -4.10
N GLU A 28 -27.35 -1.57 -3.17
CA GLU A 28 -27.14 -1.95 -1.76
C GLU A 28 -26.75 -3.43 -1.62
N ILE A 29 -27.35 -4.31 -2.42
CA ILE A 29 -27.00 -5.74 -2.45
C ILE A 29 -25.62 -5.94 -3.06
N TYR A 30 -25.26 -5.17 -4.10
CA TYR A 30 -23.93 -5.20 -4.71
C TYR A 30 -22.87 -4.71 -3.73
N ASP A 31 -23.10 -3.59 -3.05
CA ASP A 31 -22.21 -3.04 -2.02
C ASP A 31 -22.07 -4.00 -0.83
N GLN A 32 -23.17 -4.62 -0.39
CA GLN A 32 -23.15 -5.66 0.63
C GLN A 32 -22.48 -6.95 0.16
N TYR A 33 -22.58 -7.28 -1.13
CA TYR A 33 -21.91 -8.44 -1.73
C TYR A 33 -20.42 -8.18 -1.93
N GLU A 34 -20.00 -6.99 -2.33
CA GLU A 34 -18.58 -6.57 -2.36
C GLU A 34 -18.00 -6.57 -0.95
N ALA A 35 -18.69 -5.95 0.02
CA ALA A 35 -18.25 -5.96 1.41
C ALA A 35 -18.24 -7.37 2.04
N ALA A 36 -19.12 -8.26 1.58
CA ALA A 36 -19.13 -9.68 1.98
C ALA A 36 -18.09 -10.52 1.22
N ALA A 37 -17.78 -10.18 -0.03
CA ALA A 37 -16.71 -10.79 -0.83
C ALA A 37 -15.35 -10.41 -0.26
N ASP A 38 -15.14 -9.15 0.11
CA ASP A 38 -13.96 -8.67 0.83
C ASP A 38 -13.84 -9.33 2.22
N LYS A 39 -14.97 -9.58 2.89
CA LYS A 39 -14.97 -10.33 4.17
C LYS A 39 -14.82 -11.86 4.02
N GLN A 40 -15.15 -12.44 2.87
CA GLN A 40 -15.04 -13.89 2.61
C GLN A 40 -13.77 -14.29 1.85
N GLN A 41 -13.08 -13.34 1.22
CA GLN A 41 -11.89 -13.57 0.42
C GLN A 41 -10.66 -12.96 1.10
N GLY A 42 -10.26 -13.55 2.23
CA GLY A 42 -9.00 -13.22 2.92
C GLY A 42 -7.75 -13.65 2.14
N SER A 43 -7.66 -13.29 0.87
CA SER A 43 -6.47 -13.45 0.04
C SER A 43 -5.65 -12.17 0.07
N LEU A 44 -4.40 -12.27 0.53
CA LEU A 44 -3.46 -11.17 0.50
C LEU A 44 -2.85 -11.09 -0.89
N ARG A 45 -2.95 -9.95 -1.56
CA ARG A 45 -2.30 -9.72 -2.85
C ARG A 45 -0.92 -9.14 -2.63
N ALA A 46 0.07 -9.73 -3.30
CA ALA A 46 1.44 -9.24 -3.32
C ALA A 46 1.91 -9.07 -4.77
N ILE A 47 2.47 -7.92 -5.10
CA ILE A 47 2.98 -7.58 -6.43
C ILE A 47 4.48 -7.30 -6.29
N LEU A 48 5.29 -8.09 -6.97
CA LEU A 48 6.74 -7.89 -7.05
C LEU A 48 7.09 -7.21 -8.37
N SER A 49 7.61 -5.99 -8.30
CA SER A 49 8.12 -5.23 -9.45
C SER A 49 9.64 -5.34 -9.53
N TYR A 50 10.19 -5.67 -10.71
CA TYR A 50 11.64 -5.84 -10.92
C TYR A 50 12.11 -5.42 -12.32
N THR A 51 13.42 -5.23 -12.48
CA THR A 51 14.08 -5.03 -13.80
C THR A 51 14.82 -6.24 -14.29
N VAL A 52 15.41 -6.97 -13.36
CA VAL A 52 16.07 -8.26 -13.59
C VAL A 52 15.23 -9.29 -12.85
N PRO A 53 14.77 -10.36 -13.52
CA PRO A 53 14.00 -11.40 -12.88
C PRO A 53 14.73 -11.92 -11.63
N PRO A 54 14.04 -11.95 -10.47
CA PRO A 54 14.63 -12.48 -9.23
C PRO A 54 14.91 -13.97 -9.37
N THR A 55 15.93 -14.46 -8.66
CA THR A 55 16.23 -15.90 -8.61
C THR A 55 15.20 -16.64 -7.76
N GLU A 56 15.13 -17.97 -7.90
CA GLU A 56 14.26 -18.82 -7.08
C GLU A 56 14.49 -18.62 -5.58
N GLU A 57 15.76 -18.53 -5.13
CA GLU A 57 16.10 -18.25 -3.73
C GLU A 57 15.55 -16.90 -3.25
N GLN A 58 15.62 -15.86 -4.10
CA GLN A 58 15.07 -14.55 -3.76
C GLN A 58 13.55 -14.60 -3.66
N LEU A 59 12.88 -15.30 -4.59
CA LEU A 59 11.43 -15.48 -4.56
C LEU A 59 10.97 -16.25 -3.32
N GLU A 60 11.70 -17.29 -2.92
CA GLU A 60 11.40 -18.08 -1.71
C GLU A 60 11.58 -17.24 -0.44
N GLY A 61 12.65 -16.43 -0.38
CA GLY A 61 12.88 -15.48 0.69
C GLY A 61 11.76 -14.42 0.80
N ILE A 62 11.34 -13.85 -0.32
CA ILE A 62 10.24 -12.87 -0.38
C ILE A 62 8.92 -13.50 0.06
N ARG A 63 8.60 -14.71 -0.41
CA ARG A 63 7.39 -15.42 0.01
C ARG A 63 7.40 -15.72 1.51
N SER A 64 8.54 -16.20 2.02
CA SER A 64 8.72 -16.47 3.44
C SER A 64 8.57 -15.20 4.27
N PHE A 65 9.11 -14.08 3.81
CA PHE A 65 8.92 -12.77 4.42
C PHE A 65 7.44 -12.38 4.51
N ILE A 66 6.68 -12.51 3.41
CA ILE A 66 5.25 -12.17 3.39
C ILE A 66 4.47 -13.07 4.35
N ILE A 67 4.69 -14.39 4.31
CA ILE A 67 4.00 -15.36 5.16
C ILE A 67 4.27 -15.08 6.64
N ASN A 68 5.54 -14.85 6.99
CA ASN A 68 5.95 -14.62 8.37
C ASN A 68 5.45 -13.26 8.89
N LYS A 69 5.51 -12.21 8.07
CA LYS A 69 5.12 -10.86 8.48
C LYS A 69 3.61 -10.68 8.57
N TYR A 70 2.85 -11.22 7.61
CA TYR A 70 1.40 -11.03 7.53
C TYR A 70 0.58 -12.21 8.05
N GLY A 71 1.23 -13.31 8.45
CA GLY A 71 0.54 -14.50 8.99
C GLY A 71 -0.37 -15.20 7.98
N VAL A 72 -0.09 -15.08 6.69
CA VAL A 72 -0.96 -15.58 5.61
C VAL A 72 -0.57 -17.00 5.21
N ARG A 73 -1.57 -17.85 4.99
CA ARG A 73 -1.36 -19.21 4.45
C ARG A 73 -1.03 -19.13 2.96
N GLU A 74 -0.07 -19.92 2.50
CA GLU A 74 0.43 -19.91 1.11
C GLU A 74 -0.69 -20.01 0.04
N GLY A 75 -1.72 -20.82 0.28
CA GLY A 75 -2.88 -20.93 -0.62
C GLY A 75 -3.83 -19.73 -0.67
N LYS A 76 -3.58 -18.69 0.13
CA LYS A 76 -4.32 -17.42 0.15
C LYS A 76 -3.47 -16.24 -0.34
N LEU A 77 -2.19 -16.46 -0.66
CA LEU A 77 -1.33 -15.42 -1.21
C LEU A 77 -1.49 -15.39 -2.73
N VAL A 78 -2.00 -14.28 -3.25
CA VAL A 78 -2.00 -14.02 -4.70
C VAL A 78 -0.71 -13.26 -5.01
N PHE A 79 0.29 -13.97 -5.53
CA PHE A 79 1.60 -13.40 -5.85
C PHE A 79 1.72 -13.12 -7.35
N GLU A 80 1.82 -11.84 -7.70
CA GLU A 80 2.01 -11.36 -9.06
C GLU A 80 3.43 -10.81 -9.25
N GLN A 81 3.95 -10.98 -10.46
CA GLN A 81 5.24 -10.46 -10.88
C GLN A 81 5.04 -9.47 -12.01
N ARG A 82 5.67 -8.29 -11.92
CA ARG A 82 5.62 -7.25 -12.95
C ARG A 82 7.04 -6.80 -13.30
N GLU A 83 7.32 -6.72 -14.59
CA GLU A 83 8.55 -6.09 -15.06
C GLU A 83 8.34 -4.58 -15.09
N ASP A 84 9.17 -3.84 -14.37
CA ASP A 84 9.15 -2.38 -14.31
C ASP A 84 10.49 -1.80 -14.74
N LYS A 85 10.54 -1.32 -15.98
CA LYS A 85 11.75 -0.76 -16.60
C LYS A 85 12.15 0.61 -16.04
N SER A 86 11.32 1.23 -15.20
CA SER A 86 11.65 2.50 -14.54
C SER A 86 12.61 2.32 -13.36
N LEU A 87 12.66 1.11 -12.78
CA LEU A 87 13.62 0.79 -11.74
C LEU A 87 15.03 0.72 -12.34
N VAL A 88 16.03 1.21 -11.61
CA VAL A 88 17.43 1.13 -12.06
C VAL A 88 18.01 -0.25 -11.74
N SER A 89 17.69 -0.78 -10.55
CA SER A 89 18.11 -2.11 -10.06
C SER A 89 17.36 -2.46 -8.78
N GLY A 90 17.23 -3.75 -8.48
CA GLY A 90 16.53 -4.29 -7.32
C GLY A 90 15.05 -4.56 -7.60
N PHE A 91 14.26 -4.64 -6.54
CA PHE A 91 12.84 -4.94 -6.62
C PHE A 91 12.02 -4.13 -5.60
N LYS A 92 10.77 -3.88 -5.95
CA LYS A 92 9.75 -3.32 -5.06
C LYS A 92 8.69 -4.37 -4.81
N LEU A 93 8.24 -4.50 -3.58
CA LEU A 93 7.17 -5.41 -3.20
C LEU A 93 6.01 -4.61 -2.63
N LEU A 94 4.84 -4.69 -3.26
CA LEU A 94 3.58 -4.14 -2.74
C LEU A 94 2.75 -5.29 -2.18
N VAL A 95 2.36 -5.23 -0.91
CA VAL A 95 1.56 -6.25 -0.21
C VAL A 95 0.33 -5.60 0.40
N GLY A 96 -0.85 -5.80 -0.20
CA GLY A 96 -2.01 -4.97 0.14
C GLY A 96 -1.68 -3.50 -0.08
N ASN A 97 -1.59 -2.74 1.01
CA ASN A 97 -1.23 -1.31 0.99
C ASN A 97 0.23 -1.03 1.39
N ASP A 98 0.99 -2.03 1.84
CA ASP A 98 2.38 -1.86 2.25
C ASP A 98 3.33 -1.97 1.04
N GLU A 99 4.12 -0.93 0.78
CA GLU A 99 5.24 -0.94 -0.15
C GLU A 99 6.58 -1.15 0.59
N TYR A 100 7.34 -2.12 0.10
CA TYR A 100 8.74 -2.36 0.45
C TYR A 100 9.62 -2.04 -0.75
N ASP A 101 10.41 -0.98 -0.62
CA ASP A 101 11.34 -0.55 -1.67
C ASP A 101 12.76 -1.04 -1.37
N TRP A 102 13.15 -2.16 -1.98
CA TRP A 102 14.53 -2.66 -1.98
C TRP A 102 15.29 -2.30 -3.25
N SER A 103 14.78 -1.37 -4.06
CA SER A 103 15.44 -0.87 -5.26
C SER A 103 16.64 0.01 -4.90
N ALA A 104 17.60 0.15 -5.81
CA ALA A 104 18.78 0.97 -5.60
C ALA A 104 18.45 2.43 -5.23
N LEU A 105 17.38 3.00 -5.79
CA LEU A 105 16.90 4.35 -5.44
C LEU A 105 16.30 4.39 -4.03
N GLY A 106 15.51 3.38 -3.65
CA GLY A 106 15.00 3.23 -2.29
C GLY A 106 16.13 3.17 -1.25
N ARG A 107 17.16 2.37 -1.52
CA ARG A 107 18.36 2.27 -0.66
C ARG A 107 19.08 3.62 -0.51
N LEU A 108 19.23 4.35 -1.62
CA LEU A 108 19.85 5.68 -1.61
C LEU A 108 19.04 6.68 -0.79
N ASN A 109 17.71 6.65 -0.90
CA ASN A 109 16.81 7.50 -0.12
C ASN A 109 16.88 7.18 1.37
N GLN A 110 16.85 5.91 1.77
CA GLN A 110 16.99 5.51 3.17
C GLN A 110 18.34 5.94 3.76
N LEU A 111 19.42 5.85 2.98
CA LEU A 111 20.72 6.36 3.40
C LEU A 111 20.69 7.88 3.57
N LYS A 112 20.11 8.61 2.62
CA LYS A 112 19.96 10.06 2.69
C LYS A 112 19.17 10.48 3.95
N ASP A 113 18.06 9.81 4.25
CA ASP A 113 17.23 10.10 5.42
C ASP A 113 18.01 9.88 6.72
N LYS A 114 18.72 8.74 6.85
CA LYS A 114 19.62 8.47 7.98
C LYS A 114 20.67 9.58 8.14
N LEU A 115 21.30 10.02 7.05
CA LEU A 115 22.29 11.10 7.08
C LEU A 115 21.68 12.46 7.48
N THR A 116 20.46 12.78 7.04
CA THR A 116 19.78 14.02 7.43
C THR A 116 19.38 14.03 8.91
N GLY A 117 18.97 12.88 9.46
CA GLY A 117 18.70 12.74 10.89
C GLY A 117 19.93 13.00 11.75
N ILE A 118 21.10 12.49 11.34
CA ILE A 118 22.37 12.66 12.08
C ILE A 118 22.80 14.14 12.15
N GLN A 119 22.50 14.96 11.14
CA GLN A 119 22.85 16.38 11.12
C GLN A 119 22.01 17.25 12.08
N SER A 120 20.77 16.83 12.38
CA SER A 120 19.87 17.61 13.24
C SER A 120 20.18 17.47 14.74
N GLU A 121 20.88 16.40 15.14
CA GLU A 121 21.08 16.07 16.57
C GLU A 121 22.48 16.40 17.12
N ASN A 122 23.45 16.76 16.28
CA ASN A 122 24.85 16.87 16.73
C ASN A 122 25.53 18.17 16.29
N SER A 123 25.47 19.19 17.15
CA SER A 123 26.38 20.33 17.10
C SER A 123 27.76 19.91 17.63
N SER A 124 28.67 19.64 16.69
CA SER A 124 30.11 19.71 16.90
C SER A 124 30.76 18.63 17.79
N GLN A 125 30.78 17.37 17.34
CA GLN A 125 31.97 16.50 17.39
C GLN A 125 31.69 15.14 16.72
N GLY A 126 32.60 14.67 15.85
CA GLY A 126 32.59 13.29 15.35
C GLY A 126 31.69 12.96 14.14
N ILE A 127 31.21 13.96 13.39
CA ILE A 127 30.30 13.78 12.23
C ILE A 127 30.84 12.74 11.23
N ILE A 128 32.15 12.74 10.93
CA ILE A 128 32.75 11.80 9.97
C ILE A 128 32.72 10.36 10.50
N SER A 129 32.94 10.16 11.80
CA SER A 129 32.92 8.84 12.44
C SER A 129 31.51 8.26 12.50
N LEU A 130 30.52 9.12 12.78
CA LEU A 130 29.09 8.76 12.77
C LEU A 130 28.60 8.43 11.36
N ILE A 131 28.99 9.22 10.36
CA ILE A 131 28.67 8.92 8.95
C ILE A 131 29.31 7.61 8.51
N LYS A 132 30.59 7.37 8.88
CA LYS A 132 31.25 6.09 8.58
C LYS A 132 30.54 4.92 9.23
N ALA A 133 30.24 5.01 10.53
CA ALA A 133 29.48 3.99 11.23
C ALA A 133 28.10 3.77 10.59
N ALA A 134 27.37 4.83 10.22
CA ALA A 134 26.06 4.72 9.58
C ALA A 134 26.10 4.10 8.17
N VAL A 135 27.24 4.22 7.47
CA VAL A 135 27.48 3.58 6.16
C VAL A 135 27.96 2.14 6.33
N GLU A 136 28.81 1.86 7.33
CA GLU A 136 29.33 0.51 7.62
C GLU A 136 28.27 -0.39 8.25
N ASP A 137 27.38 0.17 9.07
CA ASP A 137 26.26 -0.51 9.75
C ASP A 137 24.94 -0.36 8.96
N PHE A 138 25.02 0.06 7.69
CA PHE A 138 23.87 0.15 6.80
C PHE A 138 23.40 -1.25 6.41
N ASP A 139 22.66 -1.90 7.31
CA ASP A 139 21.81 -3.02 6.95
C ASP A 139 20.48 -2.50 6.39
N LEU A 140 19.99 -3.17 5.35
CA LEU A 140 18.74 -2.79 4.68
C LEU A 140 17.57 -3.15 5.57
N GLU A 141 17.23 -2.24 6.48
CA GLU A 141 15.98 -2.33 7.21
C GLU A 141 14.83 -2.27 6.19
N ALA A 142 14.04 -3.33 6.14
CA ALA A 142 12.80 -3.38 5.39
C ALA A 142 11.76 -2.46 6.04
N LYS A 143 11.97 -1.14 5.96
CA LYS A 143 10.96 -0.15 6.30
C LYS A 143 9.86 -0.25 5.25
N ASN A 144 8.67 -0.66 5.69
CA ASN A 144 7.46 -0.51 4.90
C ASN A 144 7.01 0.95 4.92
N GLN A 145 6.42 1.37 3.81
CA GLN A 145 5.61 2.56 3.70
C GLN A 145 4.22 2.12 3.31
N GLU A 146 3.18 2.71 3.90
CA GLU A 146 1.81 2.45 3.47
C GLU A 146 1.41 3.44 2.38
N ILE A 147 0.80 2.93 1.32
CA ILE A 147 0.30 3.72 0.20
C ILE A 147 -1.21 3.70 0.24
N GLY A 148 -1.80 4.89 0.33
CA GLY A 148 -3.23 5.10 0.21
C GLY A 148 -3.60 5.87 -1.05
N PHE A 149 -4.89 5.89 -1.35
CA PHE A 149 -5.47 6.67 -2.45
C PHE A 149 -6.35 7.79 -1.91
N VAL A 150 -6.41 8.89 -2.67
CA VAL A 150 -7.19 10.07 -2.28
C VAL A 150 -8.65 9.83 -2.65
N SER A 151 -9.49 9.65 -1.63
CA SER A 151 -10.93 9.46 -1.81
C SER A 151 -11.67 10.77 -2.05
N SER A 152 -11.25 11.86 -1.42
CA SER A 152 -11.85 13.19 -1.63
C SER A 152 -10.92 14.30 -1.18
N TYR A 153 -11.03 15.47 -1.81
CA TYR A 153 -10.33 16.69 -1.39
C TYR A 153 -11.27 17.89 -1.34
N GLY A 154 -11.30 18.58 -0.20
CA GLY A 154 -12.11 19.79 -0.01
C GLY A 154 -11.68 20.59 1.21
N ASP A 155 -11.70 21.92 1.08
CA ASP A 155 -11.39 22.87 2.18
C ASP A 155 -10.05 22.62 2.90
N GLY A 156 -9.03 22.17 2.14
CA GLY A 156 -7.70 21.84 2.70
C GLY A 156 -7.64 20.53 3.48
N ILE A 157 -8.72 19.75 3.48
CA ILE A 157 -8.83 18.42 4.10
C ILE A 157 -8.87 17.36 2.99
N VAL A 158 -8.10 16.30 3.17
CA VAL A 158 -8.08 15.10 2.32
C VAL A 158 -8.57 13.92 3.11
N ILE A 159 -9.42 13.10 2.50
CA ILE A 159 -9.75 11.78 3.01
C ILE A 159 -8.95 10.77 2.20
N ILE A 160 -8.12 10.00 2.90
CA ILE A 160 -7.24 8.98 2.31
C ILE A 160 -7.71 7.61 2.79
N LYS A 161 -7.76 6.64 1.89
CA LYS A 161 -8.06 5.23 2.18
C LYS A 161 -6.84 4.35 1.93
N GLY A 162 -6.72 3.25 2.65
CA GLY A 162 -5.63 2.29 2.49
C GLY A 162 -4.36 2.60 3.29
N ILE A 163 -4.41 3.50 4.26
CA ILE A 163 -3.33 3.69 5.24
C ILE A 163 -3.84 3.21 6.58
N ASP A 164 -3.59 1.94 6.89
CA ASP A 164 -4.23 1.22 7.99
C ASP A 164 -3.55 1.49 9.34
N HIS A 165 -2.28 1.89 9.33
CA HIS A 165 -1.46 2.07 10.52
C HIS A 165 -1.04 3.53 10.78
N ALA A 166 -1.63 4.49 10.08
CA ALA A 166 -1.38 5.91 10.34
C ALA A 166 -1.85 6.34 11.74
N ALA A 167 -1.00 7.09 12.42
CA ALA A 167 -1.28 7.68 13.73
C ALA A 167 -1.59 9.18 13.64
N TYR A 168 -2.32 9.67 14.64
CA TYR A 168 -2.67 11.08 14.74
C TYR A 168 -1.40 11.93 14.85
N GLY A 169 -1.32 12.99 14.04
CA GLY A 169 -0.16 13.88 13.98
C GLY A 169 0.99 13.37 13.10
N GLU A 170 0.87 12.20 12.46
CA GLU A 170 1.86 11.76 11.47
C GLU A 170 1.78 12.58 10.18
N ILE A 171 2.91 12.64 9.48
CA ILE A 171 3.04 13.35 8.21
C ILE A 171 2.86 12.37 7.06
N VAL A 172 1.90 12.65 6.18
CA VAL A 172 1.69 11.93 4.92
C VAL A 172 2.26 12.77 3.77
N VAL A 173 2.88 12.11 2.80
CA VAL A 173 3.44 12.75 1.61
C VAL A 173 2.63 12.30 0.40
N PHE A 174 2.09 13.27 -0.35
CA PHE A 174 1.36 13.01 -1.60
C PHE A 174 2.32 12.90 -2.78
N ASP A 175 1.88 12.27 -3.87
CA ASP A 175 2.66 12.13 -5.12
C ASP A 175 3.12 13.47 -5.71
N SER A 176 2.36 14.54 -5.46
CA SER A 176 2.73 15.91 -5.83
C SER A 176 3.88 16.50 -5.02
N GLY A 177 4.35 15.80 -3.99
CA GLY A 177 5.35 16.26 -3.02
C GLY A 177 4.78 17.16 -1.92
N VAL A 178 3.47 17.43 -1.96
CA VAL A 178 2.77 18.15 -0.91
C VAL A 178 2.70 17.28 0.34
N LYS A 179 2.76 17.90 1.52
CA LYS A 179 2.69 17.21 2.81
C LYS A 179 1.36 17.48 3.48
N GLY A 180 0.80 16.48 4.14
CA GLY A 180 -0.34 16.62 5.04
C GLY A 180 -0.07 16.04 6.41
N MET A 181 -0.90 16.37 7.38
CA MET A 181 -0.86 15.81 8.73
C MET A 181 -2.17 15.11 9.05
N VAL A 182 -2.08 13.90 9.58
CA VAL A 182 -3.24 13.12 10.02
C VAL A 182 -3.90 13.82 11.20
N GLN A 183 -5.17 14.17 11.05
CA GLN A 183 -5.99 14.84 12.06
C GLN A 183 -7.20 14.01 12.48
N ASP A 184 -7.60 13.04 11.67
CA ASP A 184 -8.72 12.16 11.99
C ASP A 184 -8.40 10.73 11.55
N ILE A 185 -8.82 9.74 12.34
CA ILE A 185 -8.62 8.32 12.07
C ILE A 185 -9.99 7.65 12.13
N MET A 186 -10.43 7.11 11.00
CA MET A 186 -11.66 6.38 10.83
C MET A 186 -11.36 4.89 10.64
N ALA A 187 -12.42 4.06 10.54
CA ALA A 187 -12.26 2.61 10.47
C ALA A 187 -11.58 2.10 9.19
N ASP A 188 -11.69 2.84 8.08
CA ASP A 188 -11.17 2.47 6.75
C ASP A 188 -10.46 3.64 6.04
N SER A 189 -10.26 4.75 6.76
CA SER A 189 -9.81 6.00 6.19
C SER A 189 -9.17 6.91 7.23
N ILE A 190 -8.36 7.85 6.76
CA ILE A 190 -7.78 8.92 7.57
C ILE A 190 -8.12 10.28 6.97
N GLY A 191 -8.35 11.25 7.85
CA GLY A 191 -8.51 12.66 7.49
C GLY A 191 -7.18 13.38 7.67
N CYS A 192 -6.65 13.97 6.61
CA CYS A 192 -5.39 14.70 6.62
C CYS A 192 -5.61 16.17 6.28
N ILE A 193 -5.01 17.08 7.05
CA ILE A 193 -4.94 18.51 6.70
C ILE A 193 -3.67 18.75 5.89
N ILE A 194 -3.77 19.46 4.78
CA ILE A 194 -2.65 19.68 3.87
C ILE A 194 -1.89 20.96 4.23
N PHE A 195 -0.55 20.89 4.17
CA PHE A 195 0.32 22.04 4.24
C PHE A 195 0.59 22.60 2.84
N GLY A 196 -0.07 23.70 2.46
CA GLY A 196 0.17 24.42 1.21
C GLY A 196 -1.07 24.58 0.33
N THR A 197 -0.88 24.97 -0.94
CA THR A 197 -1.97 25.06 -1.92
C THR A 197 -2.24 23.69 -2.52
N GLY A 198 -3.34 23.04 -2.15
CA GLY A 198 -3.71 21.70 -2.64
C GLY A 198 -4.19 21.65 -4.10
N SER A 199 -3.80 22.61 -4.95
CA SER A 199 -4.19 22.69 -6.36
C SER A 199 -3.71 21.50 -7.20
N ASP A 200 -2.72 20.75 -6.72
CA ASP A 200 -2.11 19.62 -7.41
C ASP A 200 -2.55 18.25 -6.86
N ILE A 201 -3.49 18.22 -5.91
CA ILE A 201 -4.04 16.97 -5.38
C ILE A 201 -5.33 16.65 -6.14
N LYS A 202 -5.32 15.52 -6.84
CA LYS A 202 -6.45 15.03 -7.62
C LYS A 202 -7.03 13.79 -6.96
N GLU A 203 -8.35 13.66 -7.03
CA GLU A 203 -9.06 12.44 -6.65
C GLU A 203 -8.68 11.32 -7.62
N GLY A 204 -8.39 10.12 -7.08
CA GLY A 204 -7.94 8.97 -7.86
C GLY A 204 -7.12 7.98 -7.05
#